data_AF-A0A1W9SIB0-F1
#
_entry.id   AF-A0A1W9SIB0-F1
#
_cell.length_a   1.000
_cell.length_b   1.000
_cell.length_c   1.000
_cell.angle_alpha   90.00
_cell.angle_beta   90.00
_cell.angle_gamma   90.00
#
_symmetry.space_group_name_H-M   'P 1'
#
loop_
_entity.id
_entity.type
_entity.pdbx_description
1 polymer ?
#
loop_
_entity_poly.entity_id
_entity_poly.type
_entity_poly.pdbx_seq_one_letter_code
_entity_poly.pdbx_strand_id
1 'polypeptide(L)'
;MFSPKTNKITSQQPLSETKKMSEIKNVWEMTNIQFGFIVYEKCYQTNEMRTYFSLEDNPILGDRYREGKRHWTRVENAQSFRFDLKNINTGEVVKFDDLMGLMFCSGCLPDCELAVLQKKYEAERSMLIVAFGFFPQALTDPIPKSKLDILSDYFNQRRNHNRSKIIVASSTPIEDISRCRGDFLHDVDMLSQEPPPKERKQIF
;
A
#
# COMPACT_ATOMS: atom_id res chain seq x y z
N MET A 1 -35.55 41.85 -68.27
CA MET A 1 -35.56 40.39 -68.09
C MET A 1 -34.26 39.99 -67.42
N PHE A 2 -34.34 39.21 -66.35
CA PHE A 2 -33.26 38.58 -65.56
C PHE A 2 -32.42 39.45 -64.61
N SER A 3 -32.92 39.52 -63.36
CA SER A 3 -32.10 39.54 -62.14
C SER A 3 -31.46 38.15 -61.94
N PRO A 4 -30.22 38.06 -61.42
CA PRO A 4 -30.07 37.32 -60.15
C PRO A 4 -28.98 37.89 -59.21
N LYS A 5 -29.36 38.14 -57.95
CA LYS A 5 -29.04 37.38 -56.73
C LYS A 5 -27.63 37.59 -56.14
N THR A 6 -27.65 38.35 -55.04
CA THR A 6 -26.68 38.42 -53.95
C THR A 6 -26.33 37.03 -53.40
N ASN A 7 -25.05 36.65 -53.47
CA ASN A 7 -24.51 35.52 -52.72
C ASN A 7 -23.98 36.01 -51.37
N LYS A 8 -24.72 35.69 -50.31
CA LYS A 8 -24.21 35.73 -48.93
C LYS A 8 -23.17 34.61 -48.79
N ILE A 9 -21.92 34.98 -48.56
CA ILE A 9 -20.88 34.07 -48.10
C ILE A 9 -21.14 33.83 -46.61
N THR A 10 -21.83 32.74 -46.30
CA THR A 10 -21.92 32.21 -44.94
C THR A 10 -20.61 31.48 -44.67
N SER A 11 -19.67 32.14 -43.99
CA SER A 11 -18.47 31.49 -43.46
C SER A 11 -18.91 30.47 -42.40
N GLN A 12 -18.85 29.19 -42.73
CA GLN A 12 -18.90 28.11 -41.76
C GLN A 12 -17.62 28.20 -40.91
N GLN A 13 -17.75 28.61 -39.65
CA GLN A 13 -16.73 28.35 -38.64
C GLN A 13 -16.69 26.83 -38.39
N PRO A 14 -15.52 26.17 -38.36
CA PRO A 14 -15.44 24.80 -37.93
C PRO A 14 -15.73 24.72 -36.43
N LEU A 15 -16.65 23.81 -36.05
CA LEU A 15 -16.83 23.38 -34.67
C LEU A 15 -15.50 22.82 -34.15
N SER A 16 -14.81 23.58 -33.31
CA SER A 16 -13.77 23.05 -32.46
C SER A 16 -14.44 22.24 -31.36
N GLU A 17 -14.62 20.94 -31.60
CA GLU A 17 -14.86 19.96 -30.55
C GLU A 17 -13.59 19.84 -29.68
N THR A 18 -13.42 20.78 -28.75
CA THR A 18 -12.64 20.52 -27.54
C THR A 18 -13.37 19.45 -26.75
N LYS A 19 -13.06 18.19 -27.07
CA LYS A 19 -13.42 17.03 -26.27
C LYS A 19 -12.85 17.27 -24.87
N LYS A 20 -13.72 17.67 -23.95
CA LYS A 20 -13.46 17.70 -22.50
C LYS A 20 -13.03 16.28 -22.14
N MET A 21 -11.73 16.05 -22.04
CA MET A 21 -11.18 14.85 -21.43
C MET A 21 -11.56 14.96 -19.96
N SER A 22 -12.73 14.43 -19.61
CA SER A 22 -13.05 14.12 -18.23
C SER A 22 -11.90 13.27 -17.72
N GLU A 23 -11.19 13.73 -16.70
CA GLU A 23 -10.15 12.95 -16.03
C GLU A 23 -10.72 11.56 -15.74
N ILE A 24 -10.20 10.56 -16.44
CA ILE A 24 -10.63 9.19 -16.24
C ILE A 24 -10.16 8.85 -14.83
N LYS A 25 -11.11 8.71 -13.90
CA LYS A 25 -10.80 8.31 -12.53
C LYS A 25 -10.02 6.99 -12.59
N ASN A 26 -8.83 6.97 -12.01
CA ASN A 26 -8.04 5.75 -11.93
C ASN A 26 -8.83 4.70 -11.14
N VAL A 27 -8.92 3.49 -11.70
CA VAL A 27 -9.51 2.35 -11.02
C VAL A 27 -8.44 1.28 -10.98
N TRP A 28 -8.09 0.85 -9.77
CA TRP A 28 -6.95 -0.03 -9.53
C TRP A 28 -7.43 -1.42 -9.13
N GLU A 29 -6.73 -2.45 -9.60
CA GLU A 29 -6.88 -3.84 -9.14
C GLU A 29 -5.56 -4.38 -8.62
N MET A 30 -5.59 -5.18 -7.56
CA MET A 30 -4.42 -5.92 -7.10
C MET A 30 -4.10 -7.05 -8.08
N THR A 31 -2.82 -7.19 -8.39
CA THR A 31 -2.28 -8.26 -9.24
C THR A 31 -0.98 -8.81 -8.63
N ASN A 32 -0.47 -9.92 -9.16
CA ASN A 32 0.77 -10.56 -8.68
C ASN A 32 0.82 -10.77 -7.15
N ILE A 33 -0.30 -11.19 -6.56
CA ILE A 33 -0.42 -11.34 -5.11
C ILE A 33 0.44 -12.52 -4.64
N GLN A 34 1.27 -12.29 -3.63
CA GLN A 34 2.14 -13.27 -3.01
C GLN A 34 1.93 -13.25 -1.49
N PHE A 35 1.44 -14.36 -0.94
CA PHE A 35 1.27 -14.53 0.49
C PHE A 35 2.56 -15.03 1.13
N GLY A 36 2.81 -14.62 2.37
CA GLY A 36 4.02 -15.01 3.07
C GLY A 36 4.17 -14.34 4.43
N PHE A 37 5.41 -14.22 4.86
CA PHE A 37 5.79 -13.71 6.17
C PHE A 37 6.81 -12.59 6.04
N ILE A 38 6.61 -11.54 6.81
CA ILE A 38 7.66 -10.59 7.15
C ILE A 38 8.47 -11.21 8.27
N VAL A 39 9.76 -11.43 8.04
CA VAL A 39 10.68 -12.00 9.03
C VAL A 39 11.62 -10.92 9.55
N TYR A 40 11.76 -10.87 10.86
CA TYR A 40 12.67 -9.97 11.56
C TYR A 40 13.91 -10.74 11.99
N GLU A 41 15.06 -10.17 11.70
CA GLU A 41 16.33 -10.73 12.13
C GLU A 41 17.12 -9.72 12.92
N LYS A 42 17.81 -10.23 13.94
CA LYS A 42 18.72 -9.45 14.78
C LYS A 42 20.09 -10.08 14.77
N CYS A 43 21.12 -9.25 14.56
CA CYS A 43 22.50 -9.67 14.74
C CYS A 43 22.83 -9.70 16.24
N TYR A 44 23.16 -10.84 16.83
CA TYR A 44 23.41 -10.91 18.28
C TYR A 44 24.72 -10.20 18.71
N GLN A 45 25.63 -9.95 17.77
CA GLN A 45 26.90 -9.27 18.06
C GLN A 45 26.77 -7.75 18.02
N THR A 46 25.96 -7.22 17.10
CA THR A 46 25.87 -5.78 16.83
C THR A 46 24.51 -5.17 17.11
N ASN A 47 23.52 -5.99 17.46
CA ASN A 47 22.11 -5.60 17.63
C ASN A 47 21.46 -4.99 16.38
N GLU A 48 22.11 -5.04 15.22
CA GLU A 48 21.52 -4.61 13.95
C GLU A 48 20.26 -5.42 13.64
N MET A 49 19.23 -4.73 13.16
CA MET A 49 17.96 -5.30 12.74
C MET A 49 17.83 -5.26 11.23
N ARG A 50 17.29 -6.32 10.64
CA ARG A 50 16.85 -6.32 9.24
C ARG A 50 15.52 -7.04 9.09
N THR A 51 14.82 -6.73 8.01
CA THR A 51 13.60 -7.43 7.63
C THR A 51 13.68 -7.97 6.21
N TYR A 52 13.02 -9.09 5.97
CA TYR A 52 12.84 -9.64 4.63
C TYR A 52 11.48 -10.34 4.52
N PHE A 53 11.04 -10.54 3.28
CA PHE A 53 9.81 -11.29 3.00
C PHE A 53 10.16 -12.75 2.68
N SER A 54 9.50 -13.68 3.36
CA SER A 54 9.64 -15.12 3.15
C SER A 54 8.35 -15.70 2.60
N LEU A 55 8.46 -16.57 1.61
CA LEU A 55 7.36 -17.40 1.11
C LEU A 55 7.26 -18.73 1.85
N GLU A 56 8.14 -18.99 2.83
CA GLU A 56 8.10 -20.20 3.63
C GLU A 56 6.93 -20.15 4.62
N ASP A 57 6.18 -21.24 4.71
CA ASP A 57 4.96 -21.32 5.54
C ASP A 57 5.22 -21.20 7.05
N ASN A 58 6.45 -21.40 7.51
CA ASN A 58 6.80 -21.35 8.93
C ASN A 58 8.28 -20.96 9.15
N PRO A 59 8.62 -19.67 9.09
CA PRO A 59 9.98 -19.22 9.40
C PRO A 59 10.31 -19.53 10.86
N ILE A 60 11.26 -20.44 11.09
CA ILE A 60 11.60 -20.95 12.41
C ILE A 60 12.22 -19.83 13.26
N LEU A 61 11.50 -19.39 14.29
CA LEU A 61 12.00 -18.42 15.25
C LEU A 61 13.14 -19.01 16.09
N GLY A 62 14.12 -18.18 16.43
CA GLY A 62 15.30 -18.57 17.19
C GLY A 62 16.38 -19.27 16.37
N ASP A 63 16.13 -19.58 15.10
CA ASP A 63 17.14 -20.13 14.19
C ASP A 63 18.30 -19.14 14.02
N ARG A 64 19.53 -19.67 14.07
CA ARG A 64 20.77 -18.89 14.06
C ARG A 64 21.66 -19.33 12.92
N TYR A 65 22.12 -18.38 12.15
CA TYR A 65 23.04 -18.66 11.06
C TYR A 65 24.05 -17.54 10.88
N ARG A 66 25.10 -17.84 10.13
CA ARG A 66 26.17 -16.91 9.82
C ARG A 66 26.11 -16.50 8.36
N GLU A 67 26.14 -15.21 8.12
CA GLU A 67 26.22 -14.61 6.78
C GLU A 67 27.44 -13.69 6.75
N GLY A 68 28.51 -14.14 6.09
CA GLY A 68 29.80 -13.45 6.10
C GLY A 68 30.37 -13.27 7.52
N LYS A 69 30.40 -12.02 8.00
CA LYS A 69 30.85 -11.67 9.36
C LYS A 69 29.71 -11.52 10.37
N ARG A 70 28.46 -11.52 9.92
CA ARG A 70 27.28 -11.31 10.76
C ARG A 70 26.71 -12.64 11.24
N HIS A 71 26.09 -12.60 12.41
CA HIS A 71 25.41 -13.75 12.98
C HIS A 71 23.97 -13.38 13.29
N TRP A 72 23.07 -13.86 12.44
CA TRP A 72 21.67 -13.50 12.46
C TRP A 72 20.88 -14.49 13.29
N THR A 73 19.87 -13.98 14.00
CA THR A 73 18.84 -14.77 14.65
C THR A 73 17.49 -14.28 14.16
N ARG A 74 16.60 -15.19 13.76
CA ARG A 74 15.19 -14.85 13.48
C ARG A 74 14.49 -14.60 14.80
N VAL A 75 13.98 -13.38 15.00
CA VAL A 75 13.44 -12.95 16.31
C VAL A 75 11.94 -12.79 16.33
N GLU A 76 11.31 -12.54 15.18
CA GLU A 76 9.86 -12.35 15.06
C GLU A 76 9.43 -12.65 13.62
N ASN A 77 8.17 -13.02 13.42
CA ASN A 77 7.57 -13.02 12.10
C ASN A 77 6.11 -12.53 12.14
N ALA A 78 5.61 -12.03 11.01
CA ALA A 78 4.23 -11.62 10.86
C ALA A 78 3.69 -12.03 9.50
N GLN A 79 2.47 -12.57 9.45
CA GLN A 79 1.81 -12.86 8.19
C GLN A 79 1.55 -11.56 7.42
N SER A 80 1.82 -11.60 6.12
CA SER A 80 1.52 -10.48 5.24
C SER A 80 1.41 -10.97 3.79
N PHE A 81 1.30 -10.01 2.87
CA PHE A 81 1.25 -10.29 1.45
C PHE A 81 1.83 -9.13 0.65
N ARG A 82 2.41 -9.46 -0.50
CA ARG A 82 2.92 -8.52 -1.49
C ARG A 82 2.03 -8.57 -2.71
N PHE A 83 1.97 -7.47 -3.46
CA PHE A 83 1.12 -7.32 -4.63
C PHE A 83 1.59 -6.15 -5.48
N ASP A 84 1.16 -6.10 -6.73
CA ASP A 84 1.24 -4.94 -7.60
C ASP A 84 -0.15 -4.34 -7.81
N LEU A 85 -0.23 -3.11 -8.33
CA LEU A 85 -1.50 -2.52 -8.75
C LEU A 85 -1.53 -2.32 -10.25
N LYS A 86 -2.64 -2.70 -10.88
CA LYS A 86 -2.90 -2.45 -12.30
C LYS A 86 -4.07 -1.48 -12.46
N ASN A 87 -3.90 -0.45 -13.26
CA ASN A 87 -4.98 0.45 -13.63
C ASN A 87 -5.83 -0.24 -14.71
N ILE A 88 -7.12 -0.46 -14.45
CA ILE A 88 -7.98 -1.17 -15.41
C ILE A 88 -8.32 -0.36 -16.65
N ASN A 89 -8.22 0.97 -16.57
CA ASN A 89 -8.59 1.87 -17.67
C ASN A 89 -7.41 2.05 -18.63
N THR A 90 -6.19 2.16 -18.12
CA THR A 90 -4.98 2.39 -18.93
C THR A 90 -4.16 1.11 -19.16
N GLY A 91 -4.36 0.08 -18.35
CA GLY A 91 -3.54 -1.14 -18.34
C GLY A 91 -2.18 -0.98 -17.66
N GLU A 92 -1.84 0.22 -17.16
CA GLU A 92 -0.58 0.51 -16.47
C GLU A 92 -0.42 -0.36 -15.22
N VAL A 93 0.78 -0.91 -15.02
CA VAL A 93 1.14 -1.69 -13.83
C VAL A 93 2.15 -0.91 -13.00
N VAL A 94 1.79 -0.65 -11.74
CA VAL A 94 2.64 -0.04 -10.73
C VAL A 94 3.18 -1.15 -9.84
N LYS A 95 4.49 -1.36 -9.91
CA LYS A 95 5.17 -2.36 -9.11
C LYS A 95 5.44 -1.87 -7.69
N PHE A 96 5.22 -2.72 -6.71
CA PHE A 96 5.51 -2.43 -5.30
C PHE A 96 6.64 -3.34 -4.77
N ASP A 97 7.73 -3.43 -5.52
CA ASP A 97 8.93 -4.18 -5.12
C ASP A 97 9.56 -3.68 -3.81
N ASP A 98 9.28 -2.43 -3.45
CA ASP A 98 9.69 -1.69 -2.24
C ASP A 98 8.72 -1.86 -1.05
N LEU A 99 7.54 -2.46 -1.28
CA LEU A 99 6.54 -2.74 -0.25
C LEU A 99 6.71 -4.17 0.26
N MET A 100 6.92 -4.30 1.57
CA MET A 100 6.95 -5.60 2.25
C MET A 100 5.59 -5.98 2.83
N GLY A 101 4.84 -5.00 3.30
CA GLY A 101 3.49 -5.22 3.81
C GLY A 101 2.81 -3.92 4.21
N LEU A 102 1.55 -4.04 4.61
CA LEU A 102 0.75 -2.93 5.12
C LEU A 102 0.49 -3.17 6.60
N MET A 103 0.70 -2.15 7.43
CA MET A 103 0.60 -2.27 8.88
C MET A 103 -0.40 -1.25 9.43
N PHE A 104 -1.24 -1.69 10.35
CA PHE A 104 -2.01 -0.82 11.22
C PHE A 104 -1.21 -0.54 12.48
N CYS A 105 -0.94 0.74 12.78
CA CYS A 105 -0.28 1.12 14.03
C CYS A 105 -1.28 0.98 15.19
N SER A 106 -0.98 0.12 16.17
CA SER A 106 -1.87 -0.13 17.32
C SER A 106 -1.48 0.68 18.57
N GLY A 107 -0.63 1.70 18.40
CA GLY A 107 -0.14 2.56 19.48
C GLY A 107 1.31 2.24 19.84
N CYS A 108 2.23 2.73 19.01
CA CYS A 108 3.64 2.86 19.36
C CYS A 108 3.84 3.84 20.55
N LEU A 109 5.10 4.12 20.89
CA LEU A 109 5.48 5.03 21.96
C LEU A 109 4.78 6.41 21.85
N PRO A 110 4.54 7.14 22.95
CA PRO A 110 3.81 8.41 22.93
C PRO A 110 4.41 9.49 22.02
N ASP A 111 5.72 9.43 21.76
CA ASP A 111 6.52 10.34 20.95
C ASP A 111 6.73 9.85 19.50
N CYS A 112 6.18 8.69 19.14
CA CYS A 112 6.22 8.14 17.79
C CYS A 112 5.40 9.02 16.83
N GLU A 113 6.04 9.54 15.77
CA GLU A 113 5.37 10.44 14.80
C GLU A 113 4.15 9.79 14.13
N LEU A 114 4.20 8.47 13.87
CA LEU A 114 3.06 7.74 13.32
C LEU A 114 1.88 7.67 14.28
N ALA A 115 2.11 7.55 15.60
CA ALA A 115 1.03 7.60 16.58
C ALA A 115 0.40 9.00 16.68
N VAL A 116 1.22 10.06 16.57
CA VAL A 116 0.72 11.44 16.50
C VAL A 116 -0.13 11.64 15.25
N LEU A 117 0.36 11.16 14.10
CA LEU A 117 -0.33 11.25 12.82
C LEU A 117 -1.63 10.44 12.81
N GLN A 118 -1.62 9.25 13.40
CA GLN A 118 -2.80 8.41 13.58
C GLN A 118 -3.89 9.14 14.37
N LYS A 119 -3.56 9.71 15.54
CA LYS A 119 -4.53 10.47 16.36
C LYS A 119 -5.13 11.65 15.59
N LYS A 120 -4.30 12.34 14.81
CA LYS A 120 -4.77 13.44 13.95
C LYS A 120 -5.81 12.95 12.93
N TYR A 121 -5.50 11.88 12.21
CA TYR A 121 -6.41 11.35 11.19
C TYR A 121 -7.66 10.70 11.77
N GLU A 122 -7.57 10.04 12.92
CA GLU A 122 -8.73 9.51 13.64
C GLU A 122 -9.74 10.62 13.98
N ALA A 123 -9.26 11.80 14.41
CA ALA A 123 -10.10 12.97 14.65
C ALA A 123 -10.82 13.47 13.37
N GLU A 124 -10.22 13.23 12.20
CA GLU A 124 -10.78 13.52 10.88
C GLU A 124 -11.58 12.34 10.28
N ARG A 125 -11.93 11.33 11.10
CA ARG A 125 -12.60 10.09 10.67
C ARG A 125 -11.82 9.32 9.59
N SER A 126 -10.50 9.42 9.62
CA SER A 126 -9.61 8.76 8.67
C SER A 126 -8.75 7.72 9.39
N MET A 127 -8.44 6.63 8.69
CA MET A 127 -7.62 5.52 9.18
C MET A 127 -6.24 5.62 8.53
N LEU A 128 -5.20 5.59 9.36
CA LEU A 128 -3.82 5.52 8.89
C LEU A 128 -3.41 4.07 8.66
N ILE A 129 -2.94 3.75 7.47
CA ILE A 129 -2.23 2.50 7.15
C ILE A 129 -0.78 2.87 6.85
N VAL A 130 0.15 2.09 7.38
CA VAL A 130 1.58 2.28 7.16
C VAL A 130 2.04 1.33 6.07
N ALA A 131 2.58 1.86 4.98
CA ALA A 131 3.30 1.09 3.96
C ALA A 131 4.69 0.77 4.49
N PHE A 132 4.93 -0.50 4.78
CA PHE A 132 6.14 -0.99 5.42
C PHE A 132 7.15 -1.49 4.41
N GLY A 133 8.34 -0.90 4.39
CA GLY A 133 9.43 -1.26 3.47
C GLY A 133 10.48 -2.20 4.08
N PHE A 134 11.51 -2.52 3.28
CA PHE A 134 12.63 -3.38 3.66
C PHE A 134 13.62 -2.69 4.60
N PHE A 135 13.76 -3.15 5.84
CA PHE A 135 14.68 -2.54 6.80
C PHE A 135 16.08 -3.17 6.69
N PRO A 136 17.17 -2.39 6.69
CA PRO A 136 17.23 -0.93 6.86
C PRO A 136 17.09 -0.11 5.56
N GLN A 137 17.00 -0.74 4.38
CA GLN A 137 16.97 -0.04 3.08
C GLN A 137 15.92 1.08 3.01
N ALA A 138 14.72 0.86 3.55
CA ALA A 138 13.59 1.80 3.56
C ALA A 138 13.86 3.08 4.38
N LEU A 139 14.92 3.10 5.21
CA LEU A 139 15.37 4.33 5.86
C LEU A 139 16.06 5.28 4.87
N THR A 140 16.78 4.74 3.89
CA THR A 140 17.54 5.51 2.90
C THR A 140 16.82 5.64 1.56
N ASP A 141 15.98 4.67 1.22
CA ASP A 141 15.23 4.57 -0.03
C ASP A 141 13.76 4.23 0.30
N PRO A 142 12.99 5.19 0.83
CA PRO A 142 11.62 4.96 1.24
C PRO A 142 10.70 4.82 0.02
N ILE A 143 9.55 4.17 0.23
CA ILE A 143 8.51 4.03 -0.79
C ILE A 143 8.12 5.43 -1.31
N PRO A 144 8.21 5.70 -2.62
CA PRO A 144 7.92 7.02 -3.18
C PRO A 144 6.51 7.50 -2.87
N LYS A 145 6.36 8.80 -2.61
CA LYS A 145 5.06 9.40 -2.31
C LYS A 145 3.99 9.10 -3.37
N SER A 146 4.35 9.10 -4.65
CA SER A 146 3.43 8.77 -5.74
C SER A 146 2.82 7.36 -5.59
N LYS A 147 3.61 6.39 -5.13
CA LYS A 147 3.12 5.03 -4.85
C LYS A 147 2.21 4.99 -3.62
N LEU A 148 2.51 5.77 -2.58
CA LEU A 148 1.64 5.90 -1.39
C LEU A 148 0.29 6.54 -1.73
N ASP A 149 0.29 7.53 -2.62
CA ASP A 149 -0.92 8.17 -3.13
C ASP A 149 -1.76 7.16 -3.94
N ILE A 150 -1.13 6.33 -4.78
CA ILE A 150 -1.81 5.24 -5.52
C ILE A 150 -2.41 4.19 -4.56
N LEU A 151 -1.70 3.79 -3.50
CA LEU A 151 -2.25 2.89 -2.48
C LEU A 151 -3.47 3.53 -1.78
N SER A 152 -3.37 4.81 -1.44
CA SER A 152 -4.49 5.57 -0.87
C SER A 152 -5.69 5.60 -1.81
N ASP A 153 -5.48 5.86 -3.11
CA ASP A 153 -6.54 5.80 -4.12
C ASP A 153 -7.20 4.43 -4.18
N TYR A 154 -6.39 3.36 -4.26
CA TYR A 154 -6.89 1.98 -4.29
C TYR A 154 -7.78 1.67 -3.07
N PHE A 155 -7.32 1.95 -1.85
CA PHE A 155 -8.08 1.64 -0.64
C PHE A 155 -9.35 2.49 -0.48
N ASN A 156 -9.43 3.64 -1.13
CA ASN A 156 -10.60 4.50 -1.08
C ASN A 156 -11.54 4.36 -2.28
N GLN A 157 -11.16 3.66 -3.35
CA GLN A 157 -11.95 3.64 -4.60
C GLN A 157 -13.37 3.08 -4.44
N ARG A 158 -13.60 2.23 -3.42
CA ARG A 158 -14.91 1.65 -3.07
C ARG A 158 -15.49 2.16 -1.73
N ARG A 159 -14.80 3.09 -1.04
CA ARG A 159 -15.26 3.60 0.26
C ARG A 159 -16.20 4.79 0.07
N ASN A 160 -17.15 4.92 1.00
CA ASN A 160 -17.92 6.15 1.14
C ASN A 160 -17.07 7.19 1.89
N HIS A 161 -16.50 8.13 1.14
CA HIS A 161 -15.62 9.18 1.66
C HIS A 161 -16.27 10.10 2.70
N ASN A 162 -17.59 10.13 2.80
CA ASN A 162 -18.31 10.93 3.81
C ASN A 162 -18.30 10.26 5.19
N ARG A 163 -17.97 8.96 5.27
CA ARG A 163 -17.93 8.19 6.51
C ARG A 163 -16.51 8.00 7.03
N SER A 164 -15.60 7.57 6.16
CA SER A 164 -14.19 7.39 6.50
C SER A 164 -13.30 7.35 5.27
N LYS A 165 -12.02 7.72 5.45
CA LYS A 165 -10.98 7.60 4.43
C LYS A 165 -9.82 6.78 4.96
N ILE A 166 -9.10 6.10 4.07
CA ILE A 166 -7.81 5.49 4.37
C ILE A 166 -6.71 6.42 3.88
N ILE A 167 -5.68 6.62 4.69
CA ILE A 167 -4.48 7.36 4.32
C ILE A 167 -3.31 6.41 4.47
N VAL A 168 -2.52 6.25 3.41
CA VAL A 168 -1.35 5.40 3.41
C VAL A 168 -0.11 6.27 3.61
N ALA A 169 0.67 5.99 4.66
CA ALA A 169 1.89 6.72 4.99
C ALA A 169 3.13 5.81 4.95
N SER A 170 4.31 6.42 4.79
CA SER A 170 5.57 5.68 4.83
C SER A 170 5.90 5.18 6.24
N SER A 171 6.60 4.04 6.33
CA SER A 171 7.25 3.58 7.56
C SER A 171 8.49 4.36 7.96
N THR A 172 8.96 5.33 7.17
CA THR A 172 10.19 6.12 7.45
C THR A 172 10.27 6.73 8.85
N PRO A 173 9.17 7.22 9.46
CA PRO A 173 9.25 7.76 10.83
C PRO A 173 9.50 6.70 11.91
N ILE A 174 9.55 5.41 11.56
CA ILE A 174 9.93 4.33 12.47
C ILE A 174 11.46 4.23 12.49
N GLU A 175 12.08 4.96 13.42
CA GLU A 175 13.55 4.95 13.61
C GLU A 175 14.03 3.64 14.25
N ASP A 176 13.27 3.12 15.22
CA ASP A 176 13.56 1.87 15.92
C ASP A 176 12.39 0.88 15.80
N ILE A 177 12.52 0.02 14.80
CA ILE A 177 11.57 -1.06 14.50
C ILE A 177 11.33 -2.02 15.68
N SER A 178 12.31 -2.17 16.59
CA SER A 178 12.18 -3.08 17.75
C SER A 178 11.20 -2.56 18.80
N ARG A 179 10.86 -1.26 18.73
CA ARG A 179 9.89 -0.60 19.62
C ARG A 179 8.56 -0.35 18.94
N CYS A 180 8.43 -0.68 17.66
CA CYS A 180 7.20 -0.54 16.91
C CYS A 180 6.17 -1.59 17.35
N ARG A 181 4.92 -1.16 17.52
CA ARG A 181 3.78 -2.04 17.80
C ARG A 181 2.71 -1.77 16.75
N GLY A 182 2.39 -2.79 15.98
CA GLY A 182 1.41 -2.72 14.92
C GLY A 182 1.10 -4.10 14.38
N ASP A 183 -0.05 -4.20 13.74
CA ASP A 183 -0.55 -5.44 13.18
C ASP A 183 -0.48 -5.35 11.66
N PHE A 184 0.16 -6.34 11.03
CA PHE A 184 0.17 -6.41 9.58
C PHE A 184 -1.20 -6.84 9.06
N LEU A 185 -1.65 -6.14 8.03
CA LEU A 185 -2.80 -6.55 7.24
C LEU A 185 -2.45 -7.89 6.59
N HIS A 186 -3.33 -8.84 6.84
CA HIS A 186 -3.34 -10.16 6.25
C HIS A 186 -4.80 -10.54 5.98
N ASP A 187 -5.03 -11.47 5.07
CA ASP A 187 -6.37 -12.00 4.84
C ASP A 187 -6.71 -13.03 5.93
N VAL A 188 -7.88 -12.90 6.53
CA VAL A 188 -8.39 -13.84 7.52
C VAL A 188 -8.97 -15.01 6.74
N ASP A 189 -8.11 -15.99 6.42
CA ASP A 189 -8.34 -17.30 5.78
C ASP A 189 -7.13 -17.74 4.94
N MET A 190 -6.06 -16.93 4.86
CA MET A 190 -4.88 -17.12 4.01
C MET A 190 -4.14 -18.46 4.17
N LEU A 191 -4.20 -19.08 5.34
CA LEU A 191 -3.61 -20.39 5.63
C LEU A 191 -4.66 -21.44 6.02
N SER A 192 -5.95 -21.11 5.87
CA SER A 192 -7.02 -22.07 6.12
C SER A 192 -6.99 -23.13 5.01
N GLN A 193 -6.78 -24.39 5.41
CA GLN A 193 -7.02 -25.52 4.51
C GLN A 193 -8.51 -25.86 4.43
N GLU A 194 -9.35 -25.20 5.22
CA GLU A 194 -10.79 -25.36 5.16
C GLU A 194 -11.36 -24.49 4.04
N PRO A 195 -12.23 -25.04 3.19
CA PRO A 195 -12.87 -24.25 2.15
C PRO A 195 -13.65 -23.10 2.80
N PRO A 196 -13.59 -21.89 2.22
CA PRO A 196 -14.28 -20.74 2.79
C PRO A 196 -15.76 -21.08 2.97
N PRO A 197 -16.36 -20.72 4.11
CA PRO A 197 -17.76 -21.01 4.35
C PRO A 197 -18.61 -20.40 3.22
N LYS A 198 -19.58 -21.17 2.72
CA LYS A 198 -20.46 -20.76 1.59
C LYS A 198 -21.18 -19.43 1.85
N GLU A 199 -21.27 -19.01 3.09
CA GLU A 199 -21.78 -17.71 3.51
C GLU A 199 -20.69 -16.98 4.29
N ARG A 200 -20.23 -15.85 3.76
CA ARG A 200 -19.49 -14.88 4.56
C ARG A 200 -20.43 -14.40 5.66
N LYS A 201 -20.08 -14.68 6.92
CA LYS A 201 -20.73 -13.99 8.05
C LYS A 201 -20.54 -12.49 7.82
N GLN A 202 -21.65 -11.76 7.77
CA GLN A 202 -21.59 -10.31 7.81
C GLN A 202 -20.91 -9.94 9.13
N ILE A 203 -19.76 -9.30 9.02
CA ILE A 203 -19.21 -8.55 10.14
C ILE A 203 -19.98 -7.23 10.07
N PHE A 204 -20.75 -6.96 11.14
CA PHE A 204 -21.86 -6.00 11.32
C PHE A 204 -23.25 -6.57 11.05
#